data_AF-A0A1G6REG4-F1
#
_entry.id   AF-A0A1G6REG4-F1
#
_cell.length_a   1.000
_cell.length_b   1.000
_cell.length_c   1.000
_cell.angle_alpha   90.00
_cell.angle_beta   90.00
_cell.angle_gamma   90.00
#
_symmetry.space_group_name_H-M   'P 1'
#
loop_
_entity.id
_entity.type
_entity.pdbx_description
1 polymer ?
#
loop_
_entity_poly.entity_id
_entity_poly.type
_entity_poly.pdbx_seq_one_letter_code
_entity_poly.pdbx_strand_id
1 'polypeptide(L)'
;MSYSSLNLSSSPAPSQASTARQGARLFWATTLAAALATVALFASPVHAQTQTQDSAARPQQPALSRAEVIADLALWRRAGADRYETLSRSYGIETQSYDRAYEEYVRLRQSDAFQAEVQKAADKR
;
A
#
# COMPACT_ATOMS: atom_id res chain seq x y z
N MET A 1 39.37 46.73 -26.10
CA MET A 1 38.11 47.42 -26.45
C MET A 1 37.83 47.15 -27.92
N SER A 2 36.76 46.42 -28.22
CA SER A 2 35.98 46.49 -29.47
C SER A 2 34.84 45.48 -29.39
N TYR A 3 33.62 46.00 -29.49
CA TYR A 3 32.36 45.24 -29.64
C TYR A 3 31.96 45.20 -31.12
N SER A 4 31.03 44.29 -31.45
CA SER A 4 30.35 44.03 -32.73
C SER A 4 30.82 42.70 -33.35
N SER A 5 29.96 41.77 -33.78
CA SER A 5 28.67 42.00 -34.45
C SER A 5 27.71 40.84 -34.24
N LEU A 6 26.41 41.15 -34.20
CA LEU A 6 25.33 40.20 -34.43
C LEU A 6 25.50 39.55 -35.81
N ASN A 7 25.24 38.24 -35.92
CA ASN A 7 24.71 37.70 -37.16
C ASN A 7 23.51 36.80 -36.86
N LEU A 8 22.36 37.30 -37.28
CA LEU A 8 21.07 36.65 -37.26
C LEU A 8 20.89 35.97 -38.63
N SER A 9 20.18 34.84 -38.64
CA SER A 9 19.55 34.20 -39.81
C SER A 9 20.30 33.01 -40.43
N SER A 10 19.79 31.82 -40.11
CA SER A 10 19.39 30.84 -41.14
C SER A 10 18.47 29.78 -40.51
N SER A 11 17.23 29.74 -41.00
CA SER A 11 16.28 28.62 -40.94
C SER A 11 15.78 28.47 -42.40
N PRO A 12 15.43 27.28 -42.95
CA PRO A 12 14.45 26.35 -42.36
C PRO A 12 14.63 24.83 -42.62
N ALA A 13 14.03 24.02 -41.72
CA ALA A 13 13.22 22.77 -41.88
C ALA A 13 13.64 21.60 -42.84
N PRO A 14 12.95 20.43 -42.83
CA PRO A 14 12.44 19.57 -41.73
C PRO A 14 12.83 18.07 -41.93
N SER A 15 12.90 17.27 -40.85
CA SER A 15 12.87 15.77 -40.85
C SER A 15 13.27 15.27 -39.45
N GLN A 16 12.61 14.37 -38.72
CA GLN A 16 11.40 13.59 -38.89
C GLN A 16 10.84 13.27 -37.49
N ALA A 17 9.55 12.93 -37.48
CA ALA A 17 8.77 12.25 -36.46
C ALA A 17 9.52 11.54 -35.30
N SER A 18 9.06 11.82 -34.09
CA SER A 18 8.95 10.81 -33.02
C SER A 18 7.83 11.25 -32.06
N THR A 19 6.62 10.96 -32.52
CA THR A 19 5.51 10.38 -31.76
C THR A 19 5.44 10.65 -30.26
N ALA A 20 4.44 11.46 -29.91
CA ALA A 20 3.66 11.44 -28.68
C ALA A 20 3.97 10.30 -27.69
N ARG A 21 4.58 10.63 -26.55
CA ARG A 21 4.43 9.83 -25.34
C ARG A 21 3.34 10.46 -24.48
N GLN A 22 2.13 10.11 -24.87
CA GLN A 22 0.92 10.29 -24.08
C GLN A 22 1.13 9.67 -22.69
N GLY A 23 0.66 10.37 -21.66
CA GLY A 23 0.64 9.86 -20.30
C GLY A 23 -0.22 8.60 -20.23
N ALA A 24 0.43 7.45 -20.28
CA ALA A 24 -0.17 6.18 -19.92
C ALA A 24 -0.26 6.13 -18.40
N ARG A 25 -1.34 6.67 -17.84
CA ARG A 25 -1.86 6.21 -16.55
C ARG A 25 -2.20 4.74 -16.77
N LEU A 26 -1.30 3.84 -16.36
CA LEU A 26 -1.53 2.41 -16.39
C LEU A 26 -2.59 2.10 -15.33
N PHE A 27 -3.85 2.19 -15.78
CA PHE A 27 -4.99 1.52 -15.21
C PHE A 27 -4.68 0.02 -15.20
N TRP A 28 -4.34 -0.50 -14.02
CA TRP A 28 -4.34 -1.93 -13.78
C TRP A 28 -5.81 -2.38 -13.65
N ALA A 29 -6.41 -2.65 -14.80
CA ALA A 29 -7.44 -3.68 -14.94
C ALA A 29 -6.90 -4.97 -14.27
N THR A 30 -7.61 -5.80 -13.53
CA THR A 30 -9.01 -6.23 -13.48
C THR A 30 -9.07 -7.26 -12.35
N THR A 31 -10.16 -7.34 -11.58
CA THR A 31 -10.66 -8.67 -11.19
C THR A 31 -12.17 -8.72 -11.27
N LEU A 32 -12.59 -9.45 -12.30
CA LEU A 32 -13.86 -10.11 -12.50
C LEU A 32 -14.14 -11.08 -11.33
N ALA A 33 -15.34 -11.03 -10.75
CA ALA A 33 -16.03 -12.20 -10.21
C ALA A 33 -17.52 -11.87 -10.05
N ALA A 34 -18.29 -12.26 -11.06
CA ALA A 34 -19.73 -12.38 -10.98
C ALA A 34 -20.13 -13.69 -10.27
N ALA A 35 -21.38 -13.71 -9.81
CA ALA A 35 -22.20 -14.85 -9.39
C ALA A 35 -22.23 -15.19 -7.89
N LEU A 36 -23.31 -14.78 -7.23
CA LEU A 36 -24.34 -15.73 -6.76
C LEU A 36 -25.69 -15.02 -6.64
N ALA A 37 -26.72 -15.72 -7.10
CA ALA A 37 -28.05 -15.22 -7.41
C ALA A 37 -29.00 -15.24 -6.19
N THR A 38 -29.87 -14.22 -6.16
CA THR A 38 -31.32 -14.22 -5.83
C THR A 38 -31.89 -15.07 -4.68
N VAL A 39 -32.58 -14.37 -3.75
CA VAL A 39 -34.02 -14.48 -3.36
C VAL A 39 -34.18 -14.38 -1.84
N ALA A 40 -34.83 -13.31 -1.36
CA ALA A 40 -36.04 -13.38 -0.54
C ALA A 40 -36.57 -11.95 -0.28
N LEU A 41 -37.74 -11.65 -0.85
CA LEU A 41 -38.55 -10.50 -0.47
C LEU A 41 -39.01 -10.65 0.97
N PHE A 42 -38.62 -9.74 1.85
CA PHE A 42 -39.36 -9.46 3.07
C PHE A 42 -39.71 -7.98 3.12
N ALA A 43 -41.01 -7.74 3.23
CA ALA A 43 -41.63 -6.45 3.36
C ALA A 43 -41.22 -5.76 4.68
N SER A 44 -40.93 -4.46 4.58
CA SER A 44 -41.11 -3.32 5.52
C SER A 44 -41.19 -3.57 7.05
N PRO A 45 -40.55 -2.71 7.87
CA PRO A 45 -41.14 -1.39 8.11
C PRO A 45 -40.15 -0.22 8.00
N VAL A 46 -40.69 0.90 7.52
CA VAL A 46 -40.07 2.22 7.56
C VAL A 46 -39.57 2.48 8.99
N HIS A 47 -38.25 2.46 9.19
CA HIS A 47 -37.66 3.02 10.38
C HIS A 47 -37.40 4.48 10.07
N ALA A 48 -38.25 5.35 10.61
CA ALA A 48 -37.92 6.75 10.80
C ALA A 48 -36.74 6.82 11.78
N GLN A 49 -35.52 6.60 11.28
CA GLN A 49 -34.32 6.75 12.08
C GLN A 49 -33.80 8.17 11.89
N THR A 50 -34.13 8.94 12.90
CA THR A 50 -33.61 10.23 13.29
C THR A 50 -32.16 10.43 12.86
N GLN A 51 -31.96 11.51 12.11
CA GLN A 51 -30.69 12.14 11.79
C GLN A 51 -29.78 12.18 13.03
N THR A 52 -28.73 11.36 13.07
CA THR A 52 -27.61 11.55 13.98
C THR A 52 -26.30 11.24 13.25
N GLN A 53 -25.53 12.30 13.08
CA GLN A 53 -24.08 12.32 13.00
C GLN A 53 -23.48 11.53 11.84
N ASP A 54 -23.31 12.28 10.76
CA ASP A 54 -22.25 12.18 9.77
C ASP A 54 -20.86 12.21 10.45
N SER A 55 -20.55 11.17 11.23
CA SER A 55 -19.18 10.75 11.46
C SER A 55 -18.90 9.79 10.33
N ALA A 56 -18.32 10.28 9.24
CA ALA A 56 -17.83 9.45 8.16
C ALA A 56 -17.17 8.21 8.77
N ALA A 57 -17.82 7.05 8.63
CA ALA A 57 -17.42 5.80 9.26
C ALA A 57 -16.04 5.46 8.71
N ARG A 58 -14.99 5.86 9.43
CA ARG A 58 -13.62 5.48 9.10
C ARG A 58 -13.63 3.95 9.15
N PRO A 59 -13.25 3.25 8.07
CA PRO A 59 -13.32 1.80 8.03
C PRO A 59 -12.59 1.26 9.26
N GLN A 60 -13.34 0.69 10.21
CA GLN A 60 -12.77 0.03 11.37
C GLN A 60 -11.98 -1.14 10.82
N GLN A 61 -10.65 -1.03 10.89
CA GLN A 61 -9.81 -2.15 10.53
C GLN A 61 -10.18 -3.33 11.45
N PRO A 62 -10.28 -4.55 10.90
CA PRO A 62 -10.57 -5.73 11.70
C PRO A 62 -9.65 -5.78 12.92
N ALA A 63 -10.23 -6.01 14.10
CA ALA A 63 -9.43 -6.16 15.30
C ALA A 63 -8.58 -7.44 15.19
N LEU A 64 -7.26 -7.31 15.38
CA LEU A 64 -6.33 -8.43 15.34
C LEU A 64 -6.57 -9.35 16.55
N SER A 65 -6.58 -10.65 16.30
CA SER A 65 -6.55 -11.67 17.34
C SER A 65 -5.16 -11.72 17.99
N ARG A 66 -5.09 -12.18 19.25
CA ARG A 66 -3.80 -12.36 19.93
C ARG A 66 -2.87 -13.35 19.21
N ALA A 67 -3.38 -14.30 18.43
CA ALA A 67 -2.55 -15.24 17.67
C ALA A 67 -1.86 -14.52 16.49
N GLU A 68 -2.60 -13.67 15.79
CA GLU A 68 -2.07 -12.82 14.71
C GLU A 68 -1.02 -11.83 15.23
N VAL A 69 -1.24 -11.22 16.42
CA VAL A 69 -0.23 -10.35 17.03
C VAL A 69 1.06 -11.11 17.33
N ILE A 70 0.97 -12.34 17.85
CA ILE A 70 2.15 -13.17 18.13
C ILE A 70 2.86 -13.55 16.82
N ALA A 71 2.11 -13.88 15.78
CA ALA A 71 2.66 -14.19 14.46
C ALA A 71 3.36 -12.97 13.83
N ASP A 72 2.74 -11.79 13.87
CA ASP A 72 3.34 -10.54 13.40
C ASP A 72 4.65 -10.24 14.15
N LEU A 73 4.69 -10.41 15.48
CA LEU A 73 5.92 -10.24 16.27
C LEU A 73 7.01 -11.27 15.92
N ALA A 74 6.63 -12.52 15.64
CA ALA A 74 7.57 -13.55 15.22
C ALA A 74 8.20 -13.20 13.86
N LEU A 75 7.39 -12.73 12.90
CA LEU A 75 7.88 -12.31 11.59
C LEU A 75 8.71 -11.02 11.66
N TRP A 76 8.32 -10.07 12.50
CA TRP A 76 9.08 -8.84 12.75
C TRP A 76 10.51 -9.14 13.20
N ARG A 77 10.66 -10.05 14.16
CA ARG A 77 11.97 -10.51 14.64
C ARG A 77 12.72 -11.33 13.59
N ARG A 78 12.02 -12.15 12.82
CA ARG A 78 12.62 -12.94 11.74
C ARG A 78 13.21 -12.06 10.64
N ALA A 79 12.54 -10.96 10.31
CA ALA A 79 13.03 -9.97 9.35
C ALA A 79 14.19 -9.11 9.92
N GLY A 80 14.46 -9.19 11.23
CA GLY A 80 15.51 -8.44 11.91
C GLY A 80 15.13 -6.99 12.23
N ALA A 81 13.85 -6.64 12.13
CA ALA A 81 13.37 -5.28 12.36
C ALA A 81 13.44 -4.84 13.83
N ASP A 82 13.49 -5.80 14.77
CA ASP A 82 13.68 -5.54 16.21
C ASP A 82 15.03 -4.89 16.54
N ARG A 83 16.07 -5.19 15.76
CA ARG A 83 17.44 -4.68 15.99
C ARG A 83 17.56 -3.18 15.77
N TYR A 84 16.69 -2.63 14.94
CA TYR A 84 16.72 -1.22 14.57
C TYR A 84 15.75 -0.38 15.41
N GLU A 85 14.82 -1.00 16.14
CA GLU A 85 13.92 -0.28 17.05
C GLU A 85 14.72 0.51 18.09
N THR A 86 15.74 -0.12 18.68
CA THR A 86 16.60 0.54 19.67
C THR A 86 17.44 1.65 19.05
N LEU A 87 18.00 1.43 17.86
CA LEU A 87 18.84 2.42 17.18
C LEU A 87 18.04 3.65 16.72
N SER A 88 16.86 3.44 16.14
CA SER A 88 15.93 4.50 15.76
C SER A 88 15.46 5.28 16.99
N ARG A 89 15.05 4.58 18.06
CA ARG A 89 14.58 5.20 19.31
C ARG A 89 15.69 6.00 20.04
N SER A 90 16.91 5.49 20.06
CA SER A 90 18.01 6.11 20.83
C SER A 90 18.76 7.21 20.08
N TYR A 91 18.88 7.09 18.76
CA TYR A 91 19.76 7.97 17.99
C TYR A 91 19.04 8.69 16.83
N GLY A 92 17.75 8.41 16.60
CA GLY A 92 16.98 9.01 15.50
C GLY A 92 17.52 8.66 14.12
N ILE A 93 18.32 7.60 14.00
CA ILE A 93 18.94 7.19 12.74
C ILE A 93 18.03 6.16 12.06
N GLU A 94 17.21 6.62 11.13
CA GLU A 94 16.59 5.75 10.14
C GLU A 94 17.69 5.21 9.22
N THR A 95 17.98 3.92 9.37
CA THR A 95 19.06 3.28 8.61
C THR A 95 18.43 2.55 7.42
N GLN A 96 19.05 2.61 6.24
CA GLN A 96 18.65 1.82 5.04
C GLN A 96 18.47 0.31 5.34
N SER A 97 19.08 -0.19 6.40
CA SER A 97 18.90 -1.56 6.87
C SER A 97 17.54 -1.83 7.53
N TYR A 98 16.93 -0.83 8.18
CA TYR A 98 15.56 -0.91 8.68
C TYR A 98 14.56 -1.03 7.53
N ASP A 99 14.71 -0.22 6.47
CA ASP A 99 13.83 -0.28 5.30
C ASP A 99 13.86 -1.66 4.66
N ARG A 100 15.05 -2.23 4.48
CA ARG A 100 15.22 -3.60 3.97
C ARG A 100 14.60 -4.65 4.90
N ALA A 101 14.75 -4.52 6.21
CA ALA A 101 14.11 -5.41 7.17
C ALA A 101 12.58 -5.27 7.13
N TYR A 102 12.07 -4.06 6.94
CA TYR A 102 10.65 -3.80 6.83
C TYR A 102 10.05 -4.39 5.56
N GLU A 103 10.71 -4.22 4.41
CA GLU A 103 10.31 -4.85 3.14
C GLU A 103 10.23 -6.38 3.27
N GLU A 104 11.22 -6.99 3.92
CA GLU A 104 11.22 -8.43 4.17
C GLU A 104 10.07 -8.84 5.12
N TYR A 105 9.79 -8.06 6.17
CA TYR A 105 8.63 -8.28 7.03
C TYR A 105 7.33 -8.24 6.24
N VAL A 106 7.14 -7.24 5.36
CA VAL A 106 5.94 -7.14 4.51
C VAL A 106 5.83 -8.34 3.59
N ARG A 107 6.93 -8.78 2.96
CA ARG A 107 6.96 -9.98 2.12
C ARG A 107 6.58 -11.24 2.89
N LEU A 108 7.11 -11.42 4.11
CA LEU A 108 6.78 -12.55 4.97
C LEU A 108 5.32 -12.54 5.39
N ARG A 109 4.78 -11.37 5.76
CA ARG A 109 3.40 -11.21 6.20
C ARG A 109 2.38 -11.52 5.11
N GLN A 110 2.74 -11.24 3.85
CA GLN A 110 1.93 -11.56 2.67
C GLN A 110 2.10 -13.00 2.17
N SER A 111 2.94 -13.80 2.83
CA SER A 111 3.22 -15.19 2.45
C SER A 111 2.54 -16.20 3.38
N ASP A 112 2.54 -17.47 2.98
CA ASP A 112 2.05 -18.58 3.79
C ASP A 112 2.77 -18.73 5.15
N ALA A 113 3.96 -18.12 5.29
CA ALA A 113 4.68 -18.08 6.55
C ALA A 113 3.89 -17.40 7.67
N PHE A 114 3.05 -16.40 7.35
CA PHE A 114 2.20 -15.76 8.35
C PHE A 114 1.15 -16.74 8.89
N GLN A 115 0.45 -17.44 8.00
CA GLN A 115 -0.57 -18.41 8.40
C GLN A 115 0.03 -19.56 9.24
N ALA A 116 1.23 -20.03 8.88
CA ALA A 116 1.92 -21.05 9.65
C ALA A 116 2.25 -20.57 11.09
N GLU A 117 2.71 -19.33 11.27
CA GLU A 117 2.98 -18.77 12.59
C GLU A 117 1.68 -18.47 13.36
N VAL A 118 0.58 -18.10 12.70
CA VAL A 118 -0.74 -17.94 13.32
C VAL A 118 -1.22 -19.26 13.90
N GLN A 119 -1.19 -20.36 13.13
CA GLN A 119 -1.63 -21.67 13.61
C GLN A 119 -0.79 -22.13 14.80
N LYS A 120 0.54 -22.03 14.68
CA LYS A 120 1.48 -22.34 15.76
C LYS A 120 1.25 -21.50 17.02
N ALA A 121 0.79 -20.25 16.88
CA ALA A 121 0.45 -19.39 18.01
C ALA A 121 -0.93 -19.70 18.60
N ALA A 122 -1.87 -20.20 17.79
CA ALA A 122 -3.18 -20.65 18.23
C ALA A 122 -3.09 -21.97 19.02
N ASP A 123 -2.28 -22.91 18.55
CA ASP A 123 -2.07 -24.23 19.16
C ASP A 123 -1.38 -24.18 20.53
N LYS A 124 -0.70 -23.07 20.85
CA LYS A 124 0.03 -22.86 22.10
C LYS A 124 -0.82 -22.25 23.23
N ARG A 125 -2.12 -22.11 23.04
CA ARG A 125 -3.04 -21.59 24.06
C ARG A 125 -3.67 -22.70 24.89
#